data_AF-A0ABD7SBB2-F1
#
_entry.id   AF-A0ABD7SBB2-F1
#
_cell.length_a   1.000
_cell.length_b   1.000
_cell.length_c   1.000
_cell.angle_alpha   90.00
_cell.angle_beta   90.00
_cell.angle_gamma   90.00
#
_symmetry.space_group_name_H-M   'P 1'
#
loop_
_entity.id
_entity.type
_entity.pdbx_description
1 polymer ?
#
loop_
_entity_poly.entity_id
_entity_poly.type
_entity_poly.pdbx_seq_one_letter_code
_entity_poly.pdbx_strand_id
1 'polypeptide(L)'
;MIEGIVAIDLGDPAAYGKAIQAAWDKAAPRARAMREHEGQLAGEGKLLELYRAINLPASQQLAISVDFRAALSEGSQEHYGYRYVSGWEIRNLRMVSNVHASFADQPGARVLAVVGAMHKPWFDNWLGQLQGVDIVDAAQVLGDDGQ
;
A
#
# COMPACT_ATOMS: atom_id res chain seq x y z
N MET A 1 20.64 16.78 8.48
CA MET A 1 21.15 16.56 7.11
C MET A 1 20.82 15.12 6.73
N ILE A 2 19.98 14.91 5.72
CA ILE A 2 19.97 13.66 4.97
C ILE A 2 20.16 14.07 3.50
N GLU A 3 21.42 14.19 3.11
CA GLU A 3 21.82 14.30 1.71
C GLU A 3 21.74 12.92 1.04
N GLY A 4 21.42 12.93 -0.26
CA GLY A 4 21.68 11.80 -1.18
C GLY A 4 20.60 10.72 -1.24
N ILE A 5 19.43 11.03 -1.83
CA ILE A 5 18.52 9.97 -2.28
C ILE A 5 19.06 9.39 -3.57
N VAL A 6 19.70 8.23 -3.49
CA VAL A 6 19.95 7.39 -4.66
C VAL A 6 18.61 6.77 -5.06
N ALA A 7 18.12 7.12 -6.25
CA ALA A 7 17.02 6.41 -6.88
C ALA A 7 17.48 4.99 -7.23
N ILE A 8 16.62 3.99 -7.09
CA ILE A 8 16.94 2.63 -7.54
C ILE A 8 17.21 2.68 -9.04
N ASP A 9 18.38 2.23 -9.46
CA ASP A 9 18.71 2.09 -10.87
C ASP A 9 17.83 0.99 -11.49
N LEU A 10 17.02 1.38 -12.47
CA LEU A 10 16.09 0.48 -13.16
C LEU A 10 16.75 -0.29 -14.30
N GLY A 11 17.99 0.01 -14.67
CA GLY A 11 18.61 -0.56 -15.88
C GLY A 11 17.89 -0.03 -17.12
N ASP A 12 17.31 -0.93 -17.93
CA ASP A 12 16.47 -0.55 -19.08
C ASP A 12 15.02 -0.29 -18.61
N PRO A 13 14.54 0.97 -18.63
CA PRO A 13 13.19 1.29 -18.16
C PRO A 13 12.07 0.67 -19.00
N ALA A 14 12.31 0.43 -20.29
CA ALA A 14 11.32 -0.18 -21.18
C ALA A 14 11.21 -1.68 -20.91
N ALA A 15 12.34 -2.36 -20.74
CA ALA A 15 12.35 -3.77 -20.34
C ALA A 15 11.75 -3.97 -18.95
N TYR A 16 12.11 -3.10 -18.00
CA TYR A 16 11.52 -3.04 -16.66
C TYR A 16 9.99 -2.92 -16.72
N GLY A 17 9.47 -1.90 -17.41
CA GLY A 17 8.04 -1.66 -17.50
C GLY A 17 7.29 -2.84 -18.13
N LYS A 18 7.85 -3.42 -19.20
CA LYS A 18 7.29 -4.61 -19.85
C LYS A 18 7.23 -5.82 -18.92
N ALA A 19 8.29 -6.08 -18.16
CA ALA A 19 8.36 -7.22 -17.25
C ALA A 19 7.34 -7.11 -16.11
N ILE A 20 7.24 -5.93 -15.48
CA ILE A 20 6.28 -5.68 -14.40
C ILE A 20 4.84 -5.73 -14.92
N GLN A 21 4.56 -5.09 -16.06
CA GLN A 21 3.22 -5.13 -16.65
C GLN A 21 2.78 -6.56 -16.97
N ALA A 22 3.67 -7.39 -17.53
CA ALA A 22 3.36 -8.79 -17.82
C ALA A 22 3.02 -9.60 -16.54
N ALA A 23 3.72 -9.33 -15.44
CA ALA A 23 3.42 -9.95 -14.15
C ALA A 23 2.04 -9.53 -13.62
N TRP A 24 1.70 -8.24 -13.73
CA TRP A 24 0.38 -7.73 -13.34
C TRP A 24 -0.74 -8.25 -14.23
N ASP A 25 -0.56 -8.31 -15.55
CA ASP A 25 -1.58 -8.81 -16.48
C ASP A 25 -1.96 -10.26 -16.18
N LYS A 26 -0.97 -11.09 -15.85
CA LYS A 26 -1.18 -12.48 -15.41
C LYS A 26 -1.97 -12.56 -14.11
N ALA A 27 -1.77 -11.61 -13.20
CA ALA A 27 -2.43 -11.57 -11.90
C ALA A 27 -3.81 -10.89 -11.91
N ALA A 28 -4.03 -9.97 -12.85
CA ALA A 28 -5.17 -9.07 -12.89
C ALA A 28 -6.56 -9.74 -12.81
N PRO A 29 -6.81 -10.90 -13.45
CA PRO A 29 -8.11 -11.58 -13.36
C PRO A 29 -8.51 -11.93 -11.92
N ARG A 30 -7.55 -12.19 -11.02
CA ARG A 30 -7.83 -12.56 -9.62
C ARG A 30 -8.48 -11.42 -8.82
N ALA A 31 -8.23 -10.17 -9.20
CA ALA A 31 -8.77 -8.98 -8.53
C ALA A 31 -9.95 -8.34 -9.30
N ARG A 32 -10.49 -9.00 -10.32
CA ARG A 32 -11.57 -8.44 -11.16
C ARG A 32 -12.80 -8.07 -10.33
N ALA A 33 -13.37 -9.05 -9.63
CA ALA A 33 -14.60 -8.84 -8.84
C ALA A 33 -14.44 -7.77 -7.75
N MET A 34 -13.29 -7.76 -7.07
CA MET A 34 -12.96 -6.74 -6.07
C MET A 34 -12.94 -5.33 -6.70
N ARG A 35 -12.27 -5.15 -7.83
CA ARG A 35 -12.20 -3.86 -8.54
C ARG A 35 -13.53 -3.41 -9.13
N GLU A 36 -14.33 -4.34 -9.64
CA GLU A 36 -15.68 -4.07 -10.13
C GLU A 36 -16.58 -3.57 -8.98
N HIS A 37 -16.50 -4.21 -7.81
CA HIS A 37 -17.23 -3.79 -6.62
C HIS A 37 -16.79 -2.41 -6.12
N GLU A 38 -15.47 -2.18 -5.99
CA GLU A 38 -14.92 -0.87 -5.61
C GLU A 38 -15.36 0.23 -6.59
N GLY A 39 -15.31 -0.06 -7.90
CA GLY A 39 -15.76 0.85 -8.95
C GLY A 39 -17.26 1.16 -8.89
N GLN A 40 -18.09 0.16 -8.57
CA GLN A 40 -19.52 0.35 -8.36
C GLN A 40 -19.79 1.28 -7.18
N LEU A 41 -19.18 1.03 -6.02
CA LEU A 41 -19.35 1.88 -4.83
C LEU A 41 -18.92 3.33 -5.11
N ALA A 42 -17.79 3.51 -5.79
CA ALA A 42 -17.32 4.82 -6.21
C ALA A 42 -18.31 5.52 -7.16
N GLY A 43 -18.82 4.80 -8.16
CA GLY A 43 -19.77 5.33 -9.14
C GLY A 43 -21.14 5.70 -8.55
N GLU A 44 -21.57 5.00 -7.51
CA GLU A 44 -22.81 5.28 -6.77
C GLU A 44 -22.63 6.39 -5.70
N GLY A 45 -21.41 6.90 -5.49
CA GLY A 45 -21.12 7.90 -4.46
C GLY A 45 -21.12 7.35 -3.03
N LYS A 46 -21.07 6.01 -2.87
CA LYS A 46 -21.05 5.29 -1.59
C LYS A 46 -19.64 5.26 -0.99
N LEU A 47 -19.14 6.46 -0.64
CA LEU A 47 -17.75 6.63 -0.23
C LEU A 47 -17.42 5.92 1.07
N LEU A 48 -18.30 5.94 2.08
CA LEU A 48 -18.02 5.29 3.37
C LEU A 48 -17.93 3.77 3.22
N GLU A 49 -18.85 3.19 2.45
CA GLU A 49 -18.85 1.77 2.10
C GLU A 49 -17.60 1.40 1.29
N LEU A 50 -17.18 2.25 0.36
CA LEU A 50 -15.90 2.07 -0.35
C LEU A 50 -14.72 2.07 0.61
N TYR A 51 -14.65 3.05 1.53
CA TYR A 51 -13.60 3.11 2.54
C TYR A 51 -13.56 1.86 3.41
N ARG A 52 -14.71 1.33 3.82
CA ARG A 52 -14.79 0.05 4.55
C ARG A 52 -14.28 -1.10 3.71
N ALA A 53 -14.75 -1.23 2.47
CA ALA A 53 -14.37 -2.30 1.55
C ALA A 53 -12.85 -2.37 1.31
N ILE A 54 -12.18 -1.23 1.06
CA ILE A 54 -10.73 -1.19 0.80
C ILE A 54 -9.88 -1.39 2.06
N ASN A 55 -10.44 -1.19 3.25
CA ASN A 55 -9.77 -1.41 4.53
C ASN A 55 -9.93 -2.83 5.08
N LEU A 56 -10.77 -3.68 4.45
CA LEU A 56 -10.90 -5.08 4.87
C LEU A 56 -9.57 -5.84 4.70
N PRO A 57 -9.17 -6.68 5.68
CA PRO A 57 -7.94 -7.47 5.57
C PRO A 57 -7.89 -8.33 4.31
N ALA A 58 -9.03 -8.91 3.89
CA ALA A 58 -9.11 -9.73 2.69
C ALA A 58 -8.85 -8.91 1.41
N SER A 59 -9.40 -7.70 1.31
CA SER A 59 -9.17 -6.78 0.19
C SER A 59 -7.69 -6.39 0.09
N GLN A 60 -7.09 -6.06 1.22
CA GLN A 60 -5.66 -5.71 1.28
C GLN A 60 -4.76 -6.89 0.89
N GLN A 61 -5.03 -8.09 1.41
CA GLN A 61 -4.28 -9.30 1.06
C GLN A 61 -4.39 -9.62 -0.43
N LEU A 62 -5.60 -9.54 -1.00
CA LEU A 62 -5.79 -9.78 -2.43
C LEU A 62 -5.04 -8.74 -3.25
N ALA A 63 -5.15 -7.46 -2.91
CA ALA A 63 -4.46 -6.37 -3.61
C ALA A 63 -2.93 -6.52 -3.56
N ILE A 64 -2.35 -6.82 -2.39
CA ILE A 64 -0.92 -7.13 -2.25
C ILE A 64 -0.51 -8.33 -3.11
N SER A 65 -1.36 -9.36 -3.16
CA SER A 65 -1.08 -10.59 -3.89
C SER A 65 -1.10 -10.41 -5.42
N VAL A 66 -1.87 -9.46 -5.94
CA VAL A 66 -1.97 -9.21 -7.39
C VAL A 66 -0.99 -8.16 -7.88
N ASP A 67 -0.47 -7.33 -6.97
CA ASP A 67 0.53 -6.32 -7.28
C ASP A 67 1.93 -6.81 -6.89
N PHE A 68 2.33 -6.63 -5.64
CA PHE A 68 3.70 -6.87 -5.17
C PHE A 68 4.13 -8.32 -5.24
N ARG A 69 3.25 -9.27 -4.86
CA ARG A 69 3.59 -10.70 -4.99
C ARG A 69 3.71 -11.12 -6.46
N ALA A 70 2.89 -10.55 -7.34
CA ALA A 70 2.99 -10.80 -8.77
C ALA A 70 4.30 -10.25 -9.32
N ALA A 71 4.65 -9.01 -8.98
CA ALA A 71 5.93 -8.41 -9.36
C ALA A 71 7.13 -9.22 -8.85
N LEU A 72 7.12 -9.69 -7.60
CA LEU A 72 8.19 -10.55 -7.06
C LEU A 72 8.31 -11.92 -7.73
N SER A 73 7.28 -12.36 -8.45
CA SER A 73 7.33 -13.61 -9.23
C SER A 73 7.94 -13.44 -10.63
N GLU A 74 8.28 -12.21 -11.01
CA GLU A 74 9.02 -11.88 -12.23
C GLU A 74 10.42 -12.50 -12.18
N GLY A 75 10.85 -13.12 -13.29
CA GLY A 75 11.98 -14.06 -13.34
C GLY A 75 13.21 -13.57 -14.11
N SER A 76 13.28 -12.29 -14.48
CA SER A 76 14.41 -11.69 -15.18
C SER A 76 15.71 -11.77 -14.38
N GLN A 77 16.85 -11.84 -15.07
CA GLN A 77 18.17 -11.81 -14.41
C GLN A 77 18.45 -10.43 -13.80
N GLU A 78 17.80 -9.40 -14.33
CA GLU A 78 17.88 -8.02 -13.87
C GLU A 78 17.14 -7.81 -12.54
N HIS A 79 16.31 -8.77 -12.14
CA HIS A 79 15.51 -8.75 -10.91
C HIS A 79 14.58 -7.53 -10.84
N TYR A 80 13.89 -7.22 -11.94
CA TYR A 80 12.99 -6.06 -12.02
C TYR A 80 11.89 -6.08 -10.96
N GLY A 81 11.33 -7.27 -10.68
CA GLY A 81 10.34 -7.47 -9.61
C GLY A 81 10.84 -7.03 -8.23
N TYR A 82 12.06 -7.43 -7.86
CA TYR A 82 12.70 -7.03 -6.61
C TYR A 82 12.90 -5.52 -6.55
N ARG A 83 13.45 -4.91 -7.61
CA ARG A 83 13.68 -3.45 -7.67
C ARG A 83 12.40 -2.65 -7.53
N TYR A 84 11.30 -3.10 -8.14
CA TYR A 84 9.97 -2.50 -7.99
C TYR A 84 9.53 -2.49 -6.52
N VAL A 85 9.56 -3.64 -5.85
CA VAL A 85 9.12 -3.75 -4.45
C VAL A 85 10.05 -2.99 -3.50
N SER A 86 11.37 -3.02 -3.72
CA SER A 86 12.31 -2.21 -2.94
C SER A 86 12.02 -0.72 -3.05
N GLY A 87 11.68 -0.23 -4.25
CA GLY A 87 11.31 1.18 -4.46
C GLY A 87 10.04 1.55 -3.71
N TRP A 88 9.05 0.66 -3.72
CA TRP A 88 7.82 0.81 -2.96
C TRP A 88 8.06 0.83 -1.45
N GLU A 89 8.87 -0.08 -0.94
CA GLU A 89 9.19 -0.18 0.48
C GLU A 89 9.93 1.06 0.98
N ILE A 90 10.95 1.53 0.24
CA ILE A 90 11.68 2.77 0.56
C ILE A 90 10.74 3.97 0.59
N ARG A 91 9.78 4.05 -0.36
CA ARG A 91 8.76 5.11 -0.35
C ARG A 91 7.91 5.06 0.91
N ASN A 92 7.44 3.89 1.31
CA ASN A 92 6.62 3.74 2.52
C ASN A 92 7.40 4.06 3.80
N LEU A 93 8.66 3.64 3.91
CA LEU A 93 9.53 4.00 5.04
C LEU A 93 9.70 5.52 5.19
N ARG A 94 9.89 6.23 4.06
CA ARG A 94 9.95 7.70 4.06
C ARG A 94 8.63 8.32 4.50
N MET A 95 7.50 7.81 4.01
CA MET A 95 6.19 8.31 4.40
C MET A 95 5.91 8.08 5.90
N VAL A 96 6.22 6.89 6.42
CA VAL A 96 6.08 6.54 7.84
C VAL A 96 6.99 7.42 8.72
N SER A 97 8.24 7.64 8.29
CA SER A 97 9.15 8.55 9.00
C SER A 97 8.59 9.97 9.08
N ASN A 98 8.01 10.49 8.00
CA ASN A 98 7.39 11.83 7.98
C ASN A 98 6.15 11.89 8.88
N VAL A 99 5.32 10.85 8.90
CA VAL A 99 4.15 10.78 9.79
C VAL A 99 4.59 10.72 11.25
N HIS A 100 5.56 9.89 11.60
CA HIS A 100 6.09 9.84 12.96
C HIS A 100 6.64 11.21 13.42
N ALA A 101 7.36 11.92 12.54
CA ALA A 101 7.89 13.24 12.83
C ALA A 101 6.81 14.29 13.18
N SER A 102 5.56 14.12 12.73
CA SER A 102 4.49 15.08 13.01
C SER A 102 3.94 15.01 14.44
N PHE A 103 4.26 13.96 15.20
CA PHE A 103 3.76 13.76 16.56
C PHE A 103 4.82 13.28 17.57
N ALA A 104 6.09 13.16 17.15
CA ALA A 104 7.17 12.60 17.97
C ALA A 104 7.42 13.36 19.29
N ASP A 105 7.10 14.66 19.34
CA ASP A 105 7.24 15.51 20.52
C ASP A 105 5.93 15.70 21.31
N GLN A 106 4.87 14.98 20.94
CA GLN A 106 3.53 15.09 21.53
C GLN A 106 3.05 13.75 22.10
N PRO A 107 3.50 13.37 23.31
CA PRO A 107 3.00 12.18 24.00
C PRO A 107 1.47 12.19 24.11
N GLY A 108 0.82 11.09 23.73
CA GLY A 108 -0.64 10.96 23.75
C GLY A 108 -1.37 11.57 22.55
N ALA A 109 -0.66 12.07 21.54
CA ALA A 109 -1.27 12.54 20.30
C ALA A 109 -2.11 11.44 19.62
N ARG A 110 -3.25 11.84 19.04
CA ARG A 110 -4.09 10.99 18.20
C ARG A 110 -3.96 11.46 16.76
N VAL A 111 -3.48 10.57 15.89
CA VAL A 111 -3.17 10.91 14.50
C VAL A 111 -4.02 10.10 13.55
N LEU A 112 -4.75 10.79 12.67
CA LEU A 112 -5.44 10.18 11.54
C LEU A 112 -4.53 10.23 10.31
N ALA A 113 -4.05 9.07 9.85
CA ALA A 113 -3.26 8.96 8.63
C ALA A 113 -4.16 8.49 7.47
N VAL A 114 -4.40 9.38 6.50
CA VAL A 114 -5.11 9.04 5.25
C VAL A 114 -4.08 8.81 4.15
N VAL A 115 -4.03 7.58 3.63
CA VAL A 115 -3.10 7.15 2.58
C VAL A 115 -3.84 6.36 1.51
N GLY A 116 -3.24 6.21 0.33
CA GLY A 116 -3.76 5.27 -0.67
C GLY A 116 -3.80 3.85 -0.11
N ALA A 117 -4.84 3.06 -0.45
CA ALA A 117 -5.07 1.73 0.12
C ALA A 117 -3.84 0.80 0.03
N MET A 118 -3.04 0.93 -1.04
CA MET A 118 -1.83 0.11 -1.25
C MET A 118 -0.67 0.43 -0.29
N HIS A 119 -0.71 1.58 0.38
CA HIS A 119 0.27 1.95 1.40
C HIS A 119 -0.11 1.41 2.78
N LYS A 120 -1.40 1.22 3.06
CA LYS A 120 -1.89 0.86 4.40
C LYS A 120 -1.20 -0.38 5.00
N PRO A 121 -1.00 -1.49 4.27
CA PRO A 121 -0.32 -2.65 4.84
C PRO A 121 1.12 -2.37 5.30
N TRP A 122 1.88 -1.53 4.59
CA TRP A 122 3.21 -1.10 5.02
C TRP A 122 3.14 -0.14 6.19
N PHE A 123 2.17 0.77 6.18
CA PHE A 123 1.94 1.71 7.27
C PHE A 123 1.61 1.01 8.58
N ASP A 124 0.63 0.11 8.57
CA ASP A 124 0.22 -0.65 9.76
C ASP A 124 1.40 -1.46 10.31
N ASN A 125 2.17 -2.11 9.44
CA ASN A 125 3.34 -2.91 9.85
C ASN A 125 4.49 -2.06 10.39
N TRP A 126 4.86 -0.97 9.73
CA TRP A 126 6.02 -0.16 10.14
C TRP A 126 5.72 0.74 11.33
N LEU A 127 4.54 1.38 11.35
CA LEU A 127 4.13 2.17 12.52
C LEU A 127 3.90 1.26 13.73
N GLY A 128 3.34 0.07 13.54
CA GLY A 128 3.14 -0.91 14.62
C GLY A 128 4.44 -1.47 15.22
N GLN A 129 5.59 -1.23 14.59
CA GLN A 129 6.91 -1.57 15.15
C GLN A 129 7.56 -0.42 15.94
N LEU A 130 7.00 0.80 15.86
CA LEU A 130 7.54 1.95 16.58
C LEU A 130 7.19 1.87 18.07
N GLN A 131 8.15 2.24 18.92
CA GLN A 131 7.97 2.22 20.37
C GLN A 131 6.96 3.31 20.79
N GLY A 132 5.96 2.93 21.58
CA GLY A 132 4.94 3.87 22.07
C GLY A 132 3.90 4.29 21.04
N VAL A 133 3.80 3.57 19.91
CA VAL A 133 2.76 3.79 18.89
C VAL A 133 1.78 2.64 18.90
N ASP A 134 0.51 2.95 19.14
CA ASP A 134 -0.61 2.01 19.02
C ASP A 134 -1.37 2.24 17.72
N ILE A 135 -1.60 1.18 16.95
CA ILE A 135 -2.41 1.22 15.72
C ILE A 135 -3.85 0.85 16.06
N VAL A 136 -4.76 1.77 15.75
CA VAL A 136 -6.21 1.52 15.84
C VAL A 136 -6.70 1.01 14.49
N ASP A 137 -7.45 -0.09 14.51
CA ASP A 137 -8.03 -0.68 13.31
C ASP A 137 -9.01 0.31 12.65
N ALA A 138 -8.80 0.56 11.35
CA ALA A 138 -9.66 1.43 10.57
C ALA A 138 -11.10 0.93 10.55
N ALA A 139 -11.34 -0.39 10.56
CA ALA A 139 -12.69 -0.95 10.61
C ALA A 139 -13.42 -0.56 11.90
N GLN A 140 -12.71 -0.52 13.04
CA GLN A 140 -13.29 -0.08 14.31
C GLN A 140 -13.67 1.40 14.30
N VAL A 141 -12.91 2.23 13.57
CA VAL A 141 -13.16 3.68 13.48
C VAL A 141 -14.25 4.01 12.47
N LEU A 142 -14.29 3.30 11.34
CA LEU A 142 -15.27 3.50 10.28
C LEU A 142 -16.65 2.93 10.66
N GLY A 143 -16.71 2.01 11.62
CA GLY A 143 -17.93 1.33 12.07
C GLY A 143 -18.60 0.51 10.97
N ASP A 144 -19.82 0.04 11.24
CA ASP A 144 -20.67 -0.66 10.28
C ASP A 144 -21.81 0.25 9.80
N ASP A 145 -22.57 -0.16 8.78
CA ASP A 145 -23.75 0.58 8.34
C ASP A 145 -24.82 0.61 9.44
N GLY A 146 -24.90 1.73 10.17
CA GLY A 146 -26.03 2.03 11.05
C GLY A 146 -25.99 1.47 12.47
N GLN A 147 -24.82 1.45 13.13
CA GLN A 147 -24.72 1.42 14.61
C GLN A 147 -23.84 2.55 15.13
#